data_AF-A0AA51MPF3-F1
#
_entry.id   AF-A0AA51MPF3-F1
#
_cell.length_a   1.000
_cell.length_b   1.000
_cell.length_c   1.000
_cell.angle_alpha   90.00
_cell.angle_beta   90.00
_cell.angle_gamma   90.00
#
_symmetry.space_group_name_H-M   'P 1'
#
loop_
_entity.id
_entity.type
_entity.pdbx_description
1 polymer ?
#
loop_
_entity_poly.entity_id
_entity_poly.type
_entity_poly.pdbx_seq_one_letter_code
_entity_poly.pdbx_strand_id
1 'polypeptide(L)'
;MSGVHKDANLAHFLKLKKTHLARLSTIASDYHASVINSKESLRFFIQPLLESLNATQKTVLKHVLTGRPMKSIPHTSGITPRYAEKVLVGIRQEFGNITTHELLYILGMVNMHEYL
;
A
#
# COMPACT_ATOMS: atom_id res chain seq x y z
N MET A 1 -45.43 -5.91 4.79
CA MET A 1 -44.87 -6.74 3.70
C MET A 1 -43.47 -6.24 3.26
N SER A 2 -42.50 -6.11 4.18
CA SER A 2 -41.16 -5.53 3.88
C SER A 2 -39.99 -6.54 4.00
N GLY A 3 -40.19 -7.70 4.66
CA GLY A 3 -39.12 -8.68 4.90
C GLY A 3 -38.68 -9.47 3.66
N VAL A 4 -39.63 -9.87 2.80
CA VAL A 4 -39.36 -10.79 1.66
C VAL A 4 -38.46 -10.17 0.59
N HIS A 5 -38.55 -8.86 0.35
CA HIS A 5 -37.72 -8.17 -0.65
C HIS A 5 -36.25 -8.00 -0.22
N LYS A 6 -35.97 -7.87 1.08
CA LYS A 6 -34.59 -7.78 1.59
C LYS A 6 -33.84 -9.11 1.45
N ASP A 7 -34.52 -10.22 1.73
CA ASP A 7 -33.93 -11.55 1.63
C ASP A 7 -33.65 -11.98 0.19
N ALA A 8 -34.53 -11.61 -0.76
CA ALA A 8 -34.31 -11.86 -2.17
C ALA A 8 -33.09 -11.09 -2.73
N ASN A 9 -32.91 -9.83 -2.31
CA ASN A 9 -31.76 -9.01 -2.71
C ASN A 9 -30.45 -9.54 -2.12
N LEU A 10 -30.47 -9.99 -0.86
CA LEU A 10 -29.30 -10.62 -0.22
C LEU A 10 -28.93 -11.93 -0.93
N ALA A 11 -29.91 -12.79 -1.22
CA ALA A 11 -29.69 -14.04 -1.94
C ALA A 11 -29.12 -13.79 -3.35
N HIS A 12 -29.65 -12.78 -4.06
CA HIS A 12 -29.14 -12.37 -5.37
C HIS A 12 -27.69 -11.88 -5.29
N PHE A 13 -27.36 -11.01 -4.33
CA PHE A 13 -26.00 -10.52 -4.10
C PHE A 13 -25.03 -11.67 -3.76
N LEU A 14 -25.41 -12.58 -2.85
CA LEU A 14 -24.57 -13.72 -2.47
C LEU A 14 -24.31 -14.65 -3.66
N LYS A 15 -25.30 -14.84 -4.54
CA LYS A 15 -25.15 -15.61 -5.79
C LYS A 15 -24.17 -14.94 -6.75
N LEU A 16 -24.28 -13.63 -6.94
CA LEU A 16 -23.34 -12.86 -7.77
C LEU A 16 -21.93 -12.91 -7.20
N LYS A 17 -21.77 -12.67 -5.90
CA LYS A 17 -20.49 -12.76 -5.19
C LYS A 17 -19.86 -14.13 -5.37
N LYS A 18 -20.59 -15.22 -5.13
CA LYS A 18 -20.08 -16.59 -5.31
C LYS A 18 -19.63 -16.85 -6.75
N THR A 19 -20.35 -16.32 -7.74
CA THR A 19 -20.05 -16.52 -9.15
C THR A 19 -18.81 -15.74 -9.61
N HIS A 20 -18.65 -14.50 -9.13
CA HIS A 20 -17.70 -13.56 -9.74
C HIS A 20 -16.49 -13.21 -8.87
N LEU A 21 -16.53 -13.46 -7.56
CA LEU A 21 -15.47 -13.02 -6.65
C LEU A 21 -14.11 -13.63 -7.01
N ALA A 22 -14.05 -14.92 -7.31
CA ALA A 22 -12.79 -15.57 -7.71
C ALA A 22 -12.21 -14.93 -8.97
N ARG A 23 -13.05 -14.68 -9.98
CA ARG A 23 -12.63 -14.02 -11.23
C ARG A 23 -12.19 -12.58 -11.01
N LEU A 24 -12.88 -11.83 -10.15
CA LEU A 24 -12.48 -10.48 -9.76
C LEU A 24 -11.12 -10.49 -9.06
N SER A 25 -10.88 -11.44 -8.15
CA SER A 25 -9.58 -11.60 -7.50
C SER A 25 -8.47 -11.96 -8.49
N THR A 26 -8.73 -12.85 -9.46
CA THR A 26 -7.78 -13.18 -10.51
C THR A 26 -7.46 -11.97 -11.37
N ILE A 27 -8.48 -11.26 -11.87
CA ILE A 27 -8.28 -10.04 -12.69
C ILE A 27 -7.50 -8.98 -11.90
N ALA A 28 -7.82 -8.78 -10.62
CA ALA A 28 -7.09 -7.84 -9.77
C ALA A 28 -5.63 -8.27 -9.59
N SER A 29 -5.37 -9.56 -9.45
CA SER A 29 -4.01 -10.11 -9.30
C SER A 29 -3.22 -9.99 -10.59
N ASP A 30 -3.81 -10.34 -11.74
CA ASP A 30 -3.21 -10.23 -13.07
C ASP A 30 -2.93 -8.78 -13.43
N TYR A 31 -3.86 -7.88 -13.11
CA TYR A 31 -3.69 -6.44 -13.25
C TYR A 31 -2.56 -5.92 -12.38
N HIS A 32 -2.51 -6.34 -11.11
CA HIS A 32 -1.43 -5.96 -10.20
C HIS A 32 -0.07 -6.43 -10.70
N ALA A 33 0.02 -7.69 -11.17
CA ALA A 33 1.23 -8.23 -11.79
C ALA A 33 1.64 -7.45 -13.05
N SER A 34 0.67 -7.15 -13.93
CA SER A 34 0.87 -6.34 -15.15
C SER A 34 1.39 -4.94 -14.84
N VAL A 35 0.76 -4.24 -13.90
CA VAL A 35 1.14 -2.88 -13.48
C VAL A 35 2.49 -2.88 -12.78
N ILE A 36 2.79 -3.86 -11.93
CA ILE A 36 4.10 -3.99 -11.29
C ILE A 36 5.21 -4.20 -12.32
N ASN A 37 4.93 -4.97 -13.38
CA ASN A 37 5.90 -5.21 -14.45
C ASN A 37 6.07 -4.02 -15.41
N SER A 38 5.16 -3.04 -15.39
CA SER A 38 5.26 -1.79 -16.14
C SER A 38 5.72 -0.65 -15.24
N LYS A 39 6.99 -0.27 -15.32
CA LYS A 39 7.55 0.86 -14.54
C LYS A 39 6.75 2.16 -14.70
N GLU A 40 6.22 2.41 -15.89
CA GLU A 40 5.41 3.59 -16.20
C GLU A 40 4.03 3.53 -15.53
N SER A 41 3.37 2.37 -15.57
CA SER A 41 2.07 2.19 -14.92
C SER A 41 2.22 2.21 -13.39
N LEU A 42 3.25 1.55 -12.85
CA LEU A 42 3.56 1.60 -11.42
C LEU A 42 3.78 3.05 -10.96
N ARG A 43 4.52 3.86 -11.72
CA ARG A 43 4.70 5.28 -11.42
C ARG A 43 3.36 6.01 -11.33
N PHE A 44 2.43 5.79 -12.27
CA PHE A 44 1.11 6.41 -12.24
C PHE A 44 0.29 6.09 -10.97
N PHE A 45 0.39 4.85 -10.45
CA PHE A 45 -0.35 4.44 -9.25
C PHE A 45 0.32 4.85 -7.94
N ILE A 46 1.66 4.78 -7.90
CA ILE A 46 2.42 5.02 -6.68
C ILE A 46 2.70 6.52 -6.49
N GLN A 47 2.88 7.29 -7.56
CA GLN A 47 3.20 8.72 -7.48
C GLN A 47 2.20 9.52 -6.61
N PRO A 48 0.86 9.38 -6.75
CA PRO A 48 -0.08 10.10 -5.89
C PRO A 48 0.08 9.75 -4.40
N LEU A 49 0.37 8.48 -4.09
CA LEU A 49 0.63 8.05 -2.71
C LEU A 49 1.90 8.71 -2.17
N LEU A 50 2.96 8.78 -2.99
CA LEU A 50 4.23 9.41 -2.61
C LEU A 50 4.10 10.92 -2.39
N GLU A 51 3.32 11.59 -3.24
CA GLU A 51 3.03 13.02 -3.11
C GLU A 51 2.21 13.33 -1.85
N SER A 52 1.37 12.39 -1.41
CA SER A 52 0.57 12.54 -0.19
C SER A 52 1.35 12.40 1.12
N LEU A 53 2.61 11.91 1.06
CA LEU A 53 3.43 11.69 2.25
C LEU A 53 3.78 13.00 2.95
N ASN A 54 3.52 13.08 4.24
CA ASN A 54 3.95 14.20 5.07
C ASN A 54 5.45 14.14 5.40
N ALA A 55 5.98 15.23 5.97
CA ALA A 55 7.41 15.36 6.28
C ALA A 55 7.94 14.22 7.20
N THR A 56 7.16 13.80 8.17
CA THR A 56 7.52 12.70 9.08
C THR A 56 7.58 11.37 8.35
N GLN A 57 6.59 11.07 7.50
CA GLN A 57 6.55 9.85 6.69
C GLN A 57 7.74 9.80 5.72
N LYS A 58 8.04 10.91 5.03
CA LYS A 58 9.22 11.02 4.15
C LYS A 58 10.53 10.78 4.92
N THR A 59 10.65 11.34 6.12
CA THR A 59 11.82 11.16 6.98
C THR A 59 12.02 9.70 7.38
N VAL A 60 10.94 9.03 7.79
CA VAL A 60 10.99 7.60 8.15
C VAL A 60 11.33 6.75 6.93
N LEU A 61 10.76 7.02 5.76
CA LEU A 61 11.09 6.31 4.53
C LEU A 61 12.53 6.52 4.09
N LYS A 62 13.05 7.75 4.14
CA LYS A 62 14.47 8.05 3.89
C LYS A 62 15.37 7.20 4.78
N HIS A 63 15.06 7.14 6.08
CA HIS A 63 15.82 6.30 7.02
C HIS A 63 15.77 4.82 6.64
N VAL A 64 14.58 4.29 6.35
CA VAL A 64 14.39 2.89 5.98
C VAL A 64 15.16 2.54 4.69
N LEU A 65 15.18 3.44 3.71
CA LEU A 65 15.95 3.27 2.46
C LEU A 65 17.47 3.23 2.67
N THR A 66 17.98 3.77 3.78
CA THR A 66 19.42 3.62 4.11
C THR A 66 19.79 2.21 4.55
N GLY A 67 18.82 1.34 4.81
CA GLY A 67 19.04 0.00 5.38
C GLY A 67 19.49 -0.01 6.84
N ARG A 68 19.59 1.16 7.49
CA ARG A 68 20.01 1.26 8.90
C ARG A 68 18.88 0.80 9.83
N PRO A 69 19.21 0.19 10.99
CA PRO A 69 18.21 -0.22 11.96
C PRO A 69 17.35 0.96 12.44
N MET A 70 16.05 0.74 12.66
CA MET A 70 15.13 1.79 13.12
C MET A 70 15.57 2.43 14.45
N LYS A 71 16.27 1.67 15.31
CA LYS A 71 16.86 2.18 16.56
C LYS A 71 17.82 3.36 16.35
N SER A 72 18.41 3.49 15.15
CA SER A 72 19.35 4.56 14.81
C SER A 72 18.71 5.83 14.26
N ILE A 73 17.40 5.84 14.00
CA ILE A 73 16.68 7.01 13.47
C ILE A 73 16.79 8.28 14.34
N PRO A 74 16.90 8.23 15.69
CA PRO A 74 17.01 9.44 16.48
C PRO A 74 18.28 10.23 16.16
N HIS A 75 19.36 9.55 15.76
CA HIS A 75 20.64 10.19 15.44
C HIS A 75 20.58 11.04 14.17
N THR A 76 19.63 10.76 13.27
CA THR A 76 19.51 11.45 11.97
C THR A 76 18.33 12.41 11.91
N SER A 77 17.27 12.19 12.70
CA SER A 77 16.04 12.99 12.60
C SER A 77 15.40 13.39 13.93
N GLY A 78 15.93 12.95 15.07
CA GLY A 78 15.34 13.22 16.39
C GLY A 78 14.02 12.49 16.67
N ILE A 79 13.54 11.64 15.75
CA ILE A 79 12.31 10.85 15.90
C ILE A 79 12.60 9.64 16.82
N THR A 80 11.68 9.31 17.73
CA THR A 80 11.84 8.12 18.57
C THR A 80 11.62 6.84 17.76
N PRO A 81 12.34 5.73 18.04
CA PRO A 81 12.21 4.50 17.24
C PRO A 81 10.79 3.95 17.24
N ARG A 82 10.12 3.96 18.41
CA ARG A 82 8.74 3.49 18.57
C ARG A 82 7.75 4.30 17.73
N TYR A 83 7.93 5.61 17.64
CA TYR A 83 7.07 6.45 16.81
C TYR A 83 7.35 6.21 15.32
N ALA A 84 8.61 6.09 14.92
CA ALA A 84 8.99 5.77 13.55
C ALA A 84 8.43 4.41 13.08
N GLU A 85 8.43 3.39 13.93
CA GLU A 85 7.78 2.11 13.63
C GLU A 85 6.28 2.26 13.39
N LYS A 86 5.58 3.03 14.24
CA LYS A 86 4.15 3.31 14.06
C LYS A 86 3.87 4.04 12.74
N VAL A 87 4.71 5.01 12.39
CA VAL A 87 4.64 5.73 11.11
C VAL A 87 4.84 4.76 9.94
N LEU A 88 5.84 3.88 10.00
CA LEU A 88 6.09 2.88 8.95
C LEU A 88 4.91 1.92 8.78
N VAL A 89 4.26 1.51 9.87
CA VAL A 89 3.04 0.70 9.80
C VAL A 89 1.92 1.46 9.09
N GLY A 90 1.71 2.73 9.40
CA GLY A 90 0.72 3.57 8.73
C GLY A 90 0.96 3.67 7.21
N ILE A 91 2.21 3.91 6.81
CA ILE A 91 2.59 3.94 5.39
C ILE A 91 2.29 2.60 4.73
N ARG A 92 2.66 1.48 5.35
CA ARG A 92 2.36 0.15 4.78
C ARG A 92 0.86 -0.08 4.60
N GLN A 93 0.03 0.42 5.52
CA GLN A 93 -1.43 0.34 5.41
C GLN A 93 -1.97 1.16 4.24
N GLU A 94 -1.45 2.37 4.00
CA GLU A 94 -1.80 3.20 2.85
C GLU A 94 -1.46 2.52 1.52
N PHE A 95 -0.41 1.68 1.50
CA PHE A 95 0.00 0.89 0.35
C PHE A 95 -0.70 -0.48 0.25
N GLY A 96 -1.83 -0.68 0.94
CA GLY A 96 -2.60 -1.92 0.89
C GLY A 96 -2.15 -2.98 1.90
N ASN A 97 -1.57 -2.54 3.02
CA ASN A 97 -1.08 -3.39 4.12
C ASN A 97 0.01 -4.40 3.70
N ILE A 98 0.88 -3.97 2.77
CA ILE A 98 2.03 -4.75 2.30
C ILE A 98 3.11 -4.87 3.38
N THR A 99 4.11 -5.71 3.16
CA THR A 99 5.32 -5.84 3.99
C THR A 99 6.31 -4.70 3.75
N THR A 100 7.24 -4.50 4.68
CA THR A 100 8.34 -3.52 4.48
C THR A 100 9.22 -3.88 3.28
N HIS A 101 9.39 -5.17 2.97
CA HIS A 101 10.20 -5.61 1.83
C HIS A 101 9.50 -5.29 0.51
N GLU A 102 8.20 -5.57 0.40
CA GLU A 102 7.40 -5.18 -0.77
C GLU A 102 7.38 -3.65 -0.95
N LEU A 103 7.26 -2.90 0.15
CA LEU A 103 7.34 -1.44 0.11
C LEU A 103 8.70 -0.99 -0.44
N LEU A 104 9.81 -1.50 0.09
CA LEU A 104 11.15 -1.18 -0.39
C LEU A 104 11.35 -1.53 -1.88
N TYR A 105 10.82 -2.68 -2.31
CA TYR A 105 10.88 -3.10 -3.71
C TYR A 105 10.13 -2.12 -4.61
N ILE A 106 8.89 -1.76 -4.26
CA ILE A 106 8.10 -0.77 -4.97
C ILE A 106 8.86 0.57 -5.06
N LEU A 107 9.36 1.06 -3.92
CA LEU A 107 10.13 2.29 -3.84
C LEU A 107 11.41 2.27 -4.70
N GLY A 108 12.09 1.12 -4.77
CA GLY A 108 13.26 0.94 -5.64
C GLY A 108 12.89 1.00 -7.14
N MET A 109 11.72 0.50 -7.52
CA MET A 109 11.27 0.52 -8.93
C MET A 109 10.91 1.92 -9.44
N VAL A 110 10.40 2.81 -8.57
CA VAL A 110 9.97 4.17 -8.95
C VAL A 110 11.07 5.22 -8.93
N ASN A 111 12.33 4.84 -8.68
CA ASN A 111 13.47 5.75 -8.60
C ASN A 111 13.23 6.90 -7.59
N MET A 112 12.83 6.52 -6.37
CA MET A 112 12.37 7.39 -5.27
C MET A 112 13.26 8.57 -4.88
N HIS A 113 14.51 8.62 -5.33
CA HIS A 113 15.39 9.77 -5.10
C HIS A 113 14.84 11.08 -5.68
N GLU A 114 13.97 11.03 -6.70
CA GLU A 114 13.32 12.21 -7.25
C GLU A 114 12.20 12.79 -6.36
N TYR A 115 11.68 12.00 -5.41
CA TYR A 115 10.47 12.34 -4.64
C TYR A 115 10.70 12.59 -3.14
N LEU A 116 11.93 12.33 -2.67
CA LEU A 116 12.35 12.40 -1.27
C LEU A 116 13.29 13.58 -1.02
#